data_AF-A0A239XVB2-F1
#
_entry.id   AF-A0A239XVB2-F1
#
_cell.length_a   1.000
_cell.length_b   1.000
_cell.length_c   1.000
_cell.angle_alpha   90.00
_cell.angle_beta   90.00
_cell.angle_gamma   90.00
#
_symmetry.space_group_name_H-M   'P 1'
#
loop_
_entity.id
_entity.type
_entity.pdbx_description
1 polymer ?
#
loop_
_entity_poly.entity_id
_entity_poly.type
_entity_poly.pdbx_seq_one_letter_code
_entity_poly.pdbx_strand_id
1 'polypeptide(L)'
;MKKITLGILLLLAVSSCQKIEETVNTTVETAKQKAQQKATEAVQETVNEQLNKIVNAENIAFDSIFPQQNAALVENETGKKVAFPNGRPFYVFKYKTTDKDALLKSLVEQNTTDEAKSSKEFQKTDGASIIEKITFFEKFLPANTIDFSFLNEIKNDRSIEYYRVKRFPNFSTIIYNPKNQMVYQFVEVKK
;
A
#
# COMPACT_ATOMS: atom_id res chain seq x y z
N MET A 1 -2.16 51.48 64.41
CA MET A 1 -2.69 51.21 63.05
C MET A 1 -1.52 51.06 62.08
N LYS A 2 -1.10 49.82 61.83
CA LYS A 2 -0.35 49.36 60.64
C LYS A 2 -0.66 47.86 60.49
N LYS A 3 -1.96 47.58 60.61
CA LYS A 3 -2.56 46.32 60.16
C LYS A 3 -2.59 46.41 58.61
N ILE A 4 -2.59 45.26 57.96
CA ILE A 4 -3.08 45.05 56.57
C ILE A 4 -2.12 45.42 55.40
N THR A 5 -0.80 45.22 55.49
CA THR A 5 0.04 45.29 54.26
C THR A 5 1.02 44.14 54.02
N LEU A 6 1.12 43.15 54.92
CA LEU A 6 2.03 42.02 54.71
C LEU A 6 1.35 40.70 54.30
N GLY A 7 0.01 40.63 54.38
CA GLY A 7 -0.74 39.40 54.08
C GLY A 7 -1.24 39.24 52.64
N ILE A 8 -1.24 40.31 51.82
CA ILE A 8 -1.83 40.29 50.47
C ILE A 8 -0.77 40.02 49.37
N LEU A 9 0.52 40.30 49.63
CA LEU A 9 1.57 40.06 48.63
C LEU A 9 1.96 38.57 48.49
N LEU A 10 1.63 37.73 49.46
CA LEU A 10 1.97 36.30 49.46
C LEU A 10 0.87 35.39 48.87
N LEU A 11 -0.33 35.90 48.61
CA LEU A 11 -1.44 35.14 48.02
C LEU A 11 -1.54 35.28 46.49
N LEU A 12 -0.80 36.21 45.87
CA LEU A 12 -0.74 36.36 44.40
C LEU A 12 0.44 35.60 43.75
N ALA A 13 1.38 35.08 44.53
CA ALA A 13 2.55 34.37 44.00
C ALA A 13 2.31 32.88 43.73
N VAL A 14 1.27 32.28 44.32
CA VAL A 14 1.02 30.83 44.21
C VAL A 14 0.02 30.48 43.10
N SER A 15 -0.78 31.44 42.66
CA SER A 15 -1.74 31.25 41.55
C SER A 15 -1.15 31.54 40.16
N SER A 16 0.05 32.13 40.07
CA SER A 16 0.73 32.35 38.78
C SER A 16 1.58 31.16 38.34
N CYS A 17 2.20 30.41 39.26
CA CYS A 17 3.05 29.26 38.87
C CYS A 17 2.25 28.09 38.27
N GLN A 18 1.09 27.73 38.83
CA GLN A 18 0.28 26.62 38.28
C GLN A 18 -0.29 26.96 36.89
N LYS A 19 -0.69 28.22 36.66
CA LYS A 19 -1.20 28.67 35.35
C LYS A 19 -0.11 28.80 34.29
N ILE A 20 1.10 29.21 34.67
CA ILE A 20 2.24 29.32 33.75
C ILE A 20 2.74 27.93 33.34
N GLU A 21 2.79 26.97 34.26
CA GLU A 21 3.24 25.60 33.99
C GLU A 21 2.26 24.83 33.07
N GLU A 22 0.95 24.93 33.30
CA GLU A 22 -0.07 24.41 32.38
C GLU A 22 0.00 25.08 31.00
N THR A 23 0.09 26.42 30.94
CA THR A 23 0.09 27.13 29.66
C THR A 23 1.37 26.86 28.85
N VAL A 24 2.53 26.74 29.50
CA VAL A 24 3.81 26.39 28.86
C VAL A 24 3.79 24.94 28.37
N ASN A 25 3.33 23.98 29.17
CA ASN A 25 3.22 22.58 28.74
C ASN A 25 2.22 22.42 27.58
N THR A 26 1.06 23.07 27.66
CA THR A 26 0.06 23.03 26.58
C THR A 26 0.59 23.70 25.31
N THR A 27 1.33 24.81 25.41
CA THR A 27 1.93 25.50 24.25
C THR A 27 3.06 24.70 23.63
N VAL A 28 3.90 24.04 24.43
CA VAL A 28 4.98 23.16 23.94
C VAL A 28 4.41 21.91 23.29
N GLU A 29 3.38 21.28 23.87
CA GLU A 29 2.70 20.13 23.24
C GLU A 29 1.97 20.53 21.97
N THR A 30 1.26 21.65 21.96
CA THR A 30 0.56 22.15 20.76
C THR A 30 1.55 22.54 19.67
N ALA A 31 2.70 23.14 20.03
CA ALA A 31 3.77 23.46 19.08
C ALA A 31 4.44 22.20 18.54
N LYS A 32 4.69 21.18 19.37
CA LYS A 32 5.22 19.88 18.96
C LYS A 32 4.25 19.13 18.04
N GLN A 33 2.96 19.13 18.37
CA GLN A 33 1.91 18.56 17.54
C GLN A 33 1.77 19.32 16.22
N LYS A 34 1.74 20.66 16.23
CA LYS A 34 1.73 21.46 14.99
C LYS A 34 2.99 21.26 14.15
N ALA A 35 4.16 21.10 14.76
CA ALA A 35 5.39 20.83 14.04
C ALA A 35 5.38 19.42 13.44
N GLN A 36 4.91 18.40 14.17
CA GLN A 36 4.74 17.04 13.65
C GLN A 36 3.69 16.97 12.56
N GLN A 37 2.57 17.68 12.73
CA GLN A 37 1.49 17.74 11.76
C GLN A 37 1.94 18.48 10.50
N LYS A 38 2.59 19.65 10.62
CA LYS A 38 3.15 20.36 9.46
C LYS A 38 4.28 19.58 8.78
N ALA A 39 5.10 18.85 9.52
CA ALA A 39 6.10 17.98 8.92
C ALA A 39 5.45 16.81 8.15
N THR A 40 4.39 16.23 8.70
CA THR A 40 3.62 15.17 8.04
C THR A 40 2.91 15.71 6.80
N GLU A 41 2.24 16.86 6.91
CA GLU A 41 1.56 17.55 5.81
C GLU A 41 2.55 17.99 4.73
N ALA A 42 3.72 18.54 5.08
CA ALA A 42 4.74 18.94 4.11
C ALA A 42 5.37 17.73 3.41
N VAL A 43 5.62 16.63 4.12
CA VAL A 43 6.04 15.36 3.50
C VAL A 43 4.95 14.86 2.56
N GLN A 44 3.69 14.90 2.98
CA GLN A 44 2.56 14.42 2.20
C GLN A 44 2.29 15.30 0.97
N GLU A 45 2.46 16.62 1.08
CA GLU A 45 2.33 17.59 -0.01
C GLU A 45 3.47 17.44 -1.01
N THR A 46 4.71 17.29 -0.54
CA THR A 46 5.89 17.02 -1.40
C THR A 46 5.74 15.68 -2.13
N VAL A 47 5.27 14.65 -1.42
CA VAL A 47 5.00 13.32 -1.98
C VAL A 47 3.85 13.39 -2.98
N ASN A 48 2.77 14.12 -2.69
CA ASN A 48 1.65 14.30 -3.60
C ASN A 48 2.02 15.10 -4.86
N GLU A 49 2.79 16.18 -4.76
CA GLU A 49 3.27 16.96 -5.92
C GLU A 49 4.18 16.15 -6.84
N GLN A 50 5.02 15.28 -6.28
CA GLN A 50 5.90 14.41 -7.07
C GLN A 50 5.19 13.17 -7.63
N LEU A 51 4.22 12.60 -6.90
CA LEU A 51 3.46 11.43 -7.37
C LEU A 51 2.41 11.78 -8.42
N ASN A 52 1.70 12.89 -8.26
CA ASN A 52 0.70 13.35 -9.24
C ASN A 52 1.33 13.74 -10.59
N LYS A 53 2.64 14.01 -10.64
CA LYS A 53 3.37 14.31 -11.88
C LYS A 53 3.99 13.10 -12.57
N ILE A 54 4.07 11.92 -11.92
CA ILE A 54 4.95 10.83 -12.37
C ILE A 54 4.26 9.45 -12.43
N VAL A 55 3.15 9.24 -11.70
CA VAL A 55 2.43 7.96 -11.74
C VAL A 55 1.45 7.93 -12.91
N ASN A 56 1.94 7.55 -14.09
CA ASN A 56 1.09 7.24 -15.24
C ASN A 56 0.66 5.77 -15.15
N ALA A 57 -0.65 5.53 -15.28
CA ALA A 57 -1.21 4.19 -15.45
C ALA A 57 -1.65 3.97 -16.90
N GLU A 58 -1.04 3.01 -17.56
CA GLU A 58 -1.35 2.62 -18.93
C GLU A 58 -2.10 1.29 -18.94
N ASN A 59 -3.02 1.11 -19.89
CA ASN A 59 -3.59 -0.20 -20.14
C ASN A 59 -2.50 -1.14 -20.67
N ILE A 60 -2.49 -2.38 -20.19
CA ILE A 60 -1.53 -3.39 -20.60
C ILE A 60 -2.22 -4.74 -20.69
N ALA A 61 -1.94 -5.50 -21.75
CA ALA A 61 -2.49 -6.83 -21.94
C ALA A 61 -1.71 -7.87 -21.13
N PHE A 62 -2.39 -8.91 -20.63
CA PHE A 62 -1.75 -9.93 -19.80
C PHE A 62 -0.65 -10.71 -20.53
N ASP A 63 -0.88 -11.05 -21.81
CA ASP A 63 0.08 -11.75 -22.69
C ASP A 63 1.37 -10.97 -22.96
N SER A 64 1.35 -9.64 -22.87
CA SER A 64 2.55 -8.83 -22.99
C SER A 64 3.55 -9.05 -21.86
N ILE A 65 3.08 -9.53 -20.70
CA ILE A 65 3.90 -9.82 -19.52
C ILE A 65 4.15 -11.33 -19.35
N PHE A 66 3.21 -12.18 -19.76
CA PHE A 66 3.29 -13.62 -19.59
C PHE A 66 3.06 -14.40 -20.92
N PRO A 67 3.85 -14.16 -21.98
CA PRO A 67 3.54 -14.60 -23.35
C PRO A 67 3.36 -16.11 -23.55
N GLN A 68 3.82 -16.96 -22.62
CA GLN A 68 3.66 -18.42 -22.68
C GLN A 68 2.40 -18.94 -21.97
N GLN A 69 1.55 -18.05 -21.47
CA GLN A 69 0.29 -18.42 -20.82
C GLN A 69 -0.67 -19.12 -21.80
N ASN A 70 -1.49 -20.02 -21.27
CA ASN A 70 -2.63 -20.54 -22.03
C ASN A 70 -3.77 -19.50 -22.00
N ALA A 71 -4.12 -18.93 -23.16
CA ALA A 71 -5.16 -17.91 -23.28
C ALA A 71 -6.53 -18.34 -22.72
N ALA A 72 -6.83 -19.64 -22.69
CA ALA A 72 -8.08 -20.16 -22.13
C ALA A 72 -8.16 -20.05 -20.59
N LEU A 73 -7.06 -19.73 -19.89
CA LEU A 73 -7.03 -19.63 -18.43
C LEU A 73 -7.40 -18.23 -17.90
N VAL A 74 -7.51 -17.23 -18.78
CA VAL A 74 -7.69 -15.82 -18.41
C VAL A 74 -8.88 -15.25 -19.19
N GLU A 75 -9.93 -14.90 -18.46
CA GLU A 75 -11.15 -14.31 -19.02
C GLU A 75 -11.42 -12.91 -18.46
N ASN A 76 -12.03 -12.03 -19.28
CA ASN A 76 -12.45 -10.69 -18.88
C ASN A 76 -11.31 -9.89 -18.23
N GLU A 77 -10.13 -9.97 -18.84
CA GLU A 77 -8.91 -9.36 -18.32
C GLU A 77 -8.96 -7.83 -18.39
N THR A 78 -8.41 -7.21 -17.36
CA THR A 78 -8.06 -5.81 -17.35
C THR A 78 -6.68 -5.67 -16.70
N GLY A 79 -5.77 -4.97 -17.36
CA GLY A 79 -4.41 -4.76 -16.87
C GLY A 79 -4.03 -3.28 -16.81
N LYS A 80 -3.30 -2.91 -15.77
CA LYS A 80 -2.69 -1.58 -15.59
C LYS A 80 -1.20 -1.70 -15.34
N LYS A 81 -0.40 -0.95 -16.10
CA LYS A 81 1.02 -0.71 -15.84
C LYS A 81 1.16 0.62 -15.11
N VAL A 82 1.72 0.59 -13.91
CA VAL A 82 2.00 1.76 -13.08
C VAL A 82 3.49 2.03 -13.10
N ALA A 83 3.87 3.24 -13.52
CA ALA A 83 5.25 3.70 -13.43
C ALA A 83 5.50 4.40 -12.08
N PHE A 84 6.44 3.90 -11.28
CA PHE A 84 6.90 4.61 -10.09
C PHE A 84 8.13 5.48 -10.39
N PRO A 85 8.37 6.57 -9.64
CA PRO A 85 9.55 7.43 -9.81
C PRO A 85 10.91 6.70 -9.75
N ASN A 86 10.95 5.53 -9.11
CA ASN A 86 12.14 4.67 -9.07
C ASN A 86 12.43 3.93 -10.40
N GLY A 87 11.62 4.17 -11.45
CA GLY A 87 11.75 3.63 -12.79
C GLY A 87 11.32 2.17 -12.95
N ARG A 88 10.85 1.51 -11.88
CA ARG A 88 10.38 0.12 -11.95
C ARG A 88 8.88 0.11 -12.25
N PRO A 89 8.45 -0.55 -13.34
CA PRO A 89 7.03 -0.73 -13.57
C PRO A 89 6.47 -1.73 -12.57
N PHE A 90 5.22 -1.52 -12.23
CA PHE A 90 4.40 -2.42 -11.44
C PHE A 90 3.14 -2.72 -12.24
N TYR A 91 2.74 -3.98 -12.33
CA TYR A 91 1.55 -4.36 -13.07
C TYR A 91 0.45 -4.85 -12.14
N VAL A 92 -0.78 -4.46 -12.43
CA VAL A 92 -1.97 -4.92 -11.72
C VAL A 92 -2.94 -5.48 -12.75
N PHE A 93 -3.33 -6.73 -12.55
CA PHE A 93 -4.30 -7.42 -13.39
C PHE A 93 -5.51 -7.86 -12.58
N LYS A 94 -6.68 -7.78 -13.20
CA LYS A 94 -7.94 -8.34 -12.72
C LYS A 94 -8.55 -9.16 -13.83
N TYR A 95 -8.86 -10.42 -13.54
CA TYR A 95 -9.42 -11.37 -14.52
C TYR A 95 -10.15 -12.52 -13.81
N LYS A 96 -10.78 -13.40 -14.58
CA LYS A 96 -11.36 -14.65 -14.11
C LYS A 96 -10.55 -15.86 -14.56
N THR A 97 -10.54 -16.90 -13.73
CA THR A 97 -10.00 -18.20 -14.10
C THR A 97 -10.87 -19.32 -13.54
N THR A 98 -11.23 -20.30 -14.37
CA THR A 98 -11.96 -21.50 -13.92
C THR A 98 -11.02 -22.59 -13.40
N ASP A 99 -9.72 -22.49 -13.68
CA ASP A 99 -8.70 -23.45 -13.26
C ASP A 99 -7.50 -22.73 -12.65
N LYS A 100 -7.59 -22.48 -11.34
CA LYS A 100 -6.55 -21.84 -10.54
C LYS A 100 -5.21 -22.58 -10.62
N ASP A 101 -5.22 -23.90 -10.59
CA ASP A 101 -3.97 -24.67 -10.52
C ASP A 101 -3.24 -24.67 -11.86
N ALA A 102 -3.98 -24.80 -12.96
CA ALA A 102 -3.42 -24.61 -14.30
C ALA A 102 -2.88 -23.18 -14.49
N LEU A 103 -3.59 -22.16 -14.01
CA LEU A 103 -3.12 -20.77 -14.03
C LEU A 103 -1.80 -20.62 -13.28
N LEU A 104 -1.75 -21.04 -12.01
CA LEU A 104 -0.55 -20.91 -11.18
C LEU A 104 0.64 -21.68 -11.78
N LYS A 105 0.40 -22.86 -12.34
CA LYS A 105 1.41 -23.64 -13.06
C LYS A 105 1.93 -22.89 -14.28
N SER A 106 1.04 -22.33 -15.11
CA SER A 106 1.45 -21.56 -16.30
C SER A 106 2.30 -20.34 -15.97
N LEU A 107 2.08 -19.71 -14.81
CA LEU A 107 2.88 -18.58 -14.33
C LEU A 107 4.27 -19.02 -13.86
N VAL A 108 4.39 -20.21 -13.27
CA VAL A 108 5.66 -20.79 -12.83
C VAL A 108 6.49 -21.26 -14.03
N GLU A 109 5.84 -21.73 -15.09
CA GLU A 109 6.50 -22.24 -16.30
C GLU A 109 7.03 -21.13 -17.22
N GLN A 110 6.75 -19.86 -16.92
CA GLN A 110 7.29 -18.73 -17.68
C GLN A 110 8.83 -18.75 -17.67
N ASN A 111 9.40 -18.38 -18.82
CA ASN A 111 10.83 -18.15 -18.94
C ASN A 111 11.33 -17.17 -17.87
N THR A 112 12.52 -17.42 -17.34
CA THR A 112 13.21 -16.52 -16.41
C THR A 112 14.58 -16.15 -16.96
N THR A 113 15.07 -14.97 -16.61
CA THR A 113 16.46 -14.59 -16.92
C THR A 113 17.43 -14.98 -15.81
N ASP A 114 16.95 -15.46 -14.66
CA ASP A 114 17.78 -15.89 -13.53
C ASP A 114 17.08 -16.99 -12.72
N GLU A 115 17.52 -18.24 -12.92
CA GLU A 115 16.96 -19.40 -12.19
C GLU A 115 17.32 -19.40 -10.70
N ALA A 116 18.43 -18.79 -10.29
CA ALA A 116 18.81 -18.71 -8.87
C ALA A 116 17.89 -17.77 -8.08
N LYS A 117 17.31 -16.77 -8.76
CA LYS A 117 16.28 -15.86 -8.20
C LYS A 117 14.85 -16.36 -8.42
N SER A 118 14.67 -17.52 -9.04
CA SER A 118 13.35 -18.04 -9.42
C SER A 118 12.98 -19.31 -8.65
N SER A 119 11.68 -19.60 -8.62
CA SER A 119 11.12 -20.82 -8.06
C SER A 119 10.50 -21.64 -9.17
N LYS A 120 10.57 -22.97 -9.04
CA LYS A 120 9.86 -23.94 -9.90
C LYS A 120 8.49 -24.33 -9.34
N GLU A 121 8.08 -23.69 -8.25
CA GLU A 121 6.80 -23.91 -7.59
C GLU A 121 6.19 -22.57 -7.18
N PHE A 122 4.85 -22.53 -7.11
CA PHE A 122 4.12 -21.45 -6.47
C PHE A 122 3.99 -21.72 -4.97
N GLN A 123 3.91 -20.67 -4.17
CA GLN A 123 3.83 -20.76 -2.71
C GLN A 123 2.51 -20.19 -2.22
N LYS A 124 1.71 -20.98 -1.49
CA LYS A 124 0.57 -20.45 -0.73
C LYS A 124 1.12 -19.63 0.44
N THR A 125 0.50 -18.48 0.71
CA THR A 125 0.98 -17.57 1.75
C THR A 125 -0.18 -16.99 2.55
N ASP A 126 0.13 -16.36 3.68
CA ASP A 126 -0.86 -15.63 4.46
C ASP A 126 -1.17 -14.27 3.81
N GLY A 127 -2.44 -13.91 3.81
CA GLY A 127 -2.97 -12.72 3.16
C GLY A 127 -2.64 -11.42 3.88
N ALA A 128 -2.36 -11.45 5.19
CA ALA A 128 -2.19 -10.24 5.99
C ALA A 128 -1.06 -9.35 5.43
N SER A 129 0.11 -9.93 5.16
CA SER A 129 1.26 -9.19 4.60
C SER A 129 1.03 -8.65 3.18
N ILE A 130 0.15 -9.30 2.41
CA ILE A 130 -0.21 -8.88 1.05
C ILE A 130 -1.19 -7.72 1.11
N ILE A 131 -2.22 -7.84 1.94
CA ILE A 131 -3.22 -6.79 2.14
C ILE A 131 -2.56 -5.51 2.65
N GLU A 132 -1.63 -5.62 3.61
CA GLU A 132 -0.88 -4.49 4.14
C GLU A 132 -0.09 -3.78 3.03
N LYS A 133 0.65 -4.54 2.21
CA LYS A 133 1.41 -3.99 1.08
C LYS A 133 0.50 -3.28 0.08
N ILE A 134 -0.61 -3.90 -0.33
CA ILE A 134 -1.49 -3.28 -1.33
C ILE A 134 -2.18 -2.04 -0.75
N THR A 135 -2.60 -2.08 0.51
CA THR A 135 -3.16 -0.91 1.21
C THR A 135 -2.13 0.22 1.33
N PHE A 136 -0.84 -0.12 1.49
CA PHE A 136 0.22 0.87 1.45
C PHE A 136 0.35 1.46 0.04
N PHE A 137 0.39 0.63 -1.01
CA PHE A 137 0.48 1.11 -2.40
C PHE A 137 -0.68 2.02 -2.80
N GLU A 138 -1.91 1.68 -2.42
CA GLU A 138 -3.12 2.47 -2.68
C GLU A 138 -2.94 3.94 -2.23
N LYS A 139 -2.27 4.19 -1.10
CA LYS A 139 -2.04 5.53 -0.56
C LYS A 139 -1.15 6.42 -1.42
N PHE A 140 -0.36 5.85 -2.32
CA PHE A 140 0.58 6.58 -3.17
C PHE A 140 0.12 6.66 -4.63
N LEU A 141 -1.05 6.12 -4.95
CA LEU A 141 -1.61 6.16 -6.29
C LEU A 141 -2.64 7.29 -6.38
N PRO A 142 -2.62 8.09 -7.46
CA PRO A 142 -3.68 9.07 -7.68
C PRO A 142 -5.06 8.40 -7.70
N ALA A 143 -6.09 9.13 -7.27
CA ALA A 143 -7.46 8.63 -7.32
C ALA A 143 -7.82 8.15 -8.75
N ASN A 144 -8.53 7.03 -8.85
CA ASN A 144 -8.95 6.39 -10.10
C ASN A 144 -7.85 5.75 -10.97
N THR A 145 -6.60 5.68 -10.49
CA THR A 145 -5.49 5.02 -11.22
C THR A 145 -5.74 3.51 -11.37
N ILE A 146 -6.11 2.86 -10.27
CA ILE A 146 -6.48 1.45 -10.19
C ILE A 146 -7.71 1.34 -9.28
N ASP A 147 -8.67 0.50 -9.66
CA ASP A 147 -9.82 0.16 -8.82
C ASP A 147 -9.40 -0.84 -7.72
N PHE A 148 -9.23 -0.33 -6.50
CA PHE A 148 -8.94 -1.12 -5.29
C PHE A 148 -10.19 -1.44 -4.46
N SER A 149 -11.41 -1.22 -4.98
CA SER A 149 -12.65 -1.51 -4.24
C SER A 149 -12.72 -2.95 -3.73
N PHE A 150 -12.10 -3.89 -4.46
CA PHE A 150 -11.98 -5.31 -4.08
C PHE A 150 -11.24 -5.54 -2.76
N LEU A 151 -10.38 -4.61 -2.30
CA LEU A 151 -9.65 -4.75 -1.04
C LEU A 151 -10.59 -4.90 0.15
N ASN A 152 -11.74 -4.22 0.11
CA ASN A 152 -12.74 -4.30 1.17
C ASN A 152 -13.44 -5.67 1.19
N GLU A 153 -13.65 -6.27 0.02
CA GLU A 153 -14.20 -7.61 -0.12
C GLU A 153 -13.23 -8.64 0.47
N ILE A 154 -11.96 -8.61 0.06
CA ILE A 154 -10.98 -9.62 0.48
C ILE A 154 -10.56 -9.52 1.95
N LYS A 155 -10.61 -8.32 2.56
CA LYS A 155 -10.26 -8.11 3.98
C LYS A 155 -11.19 -8.86 4.92
N ASN A 156 -12.44 -9.06 4.51
CA ASN A 156 -13.48 -9.66 5.34
C ASN A 156 -13.80 -11.11 4.95
N ASP A 157 -13.23 -11.60 3.84
CA ASP A 157 -13.51 -12.92 3.31
C ASP A 157 -12.37 -13.91 3.61
N ARG A 158 -12.64 -14.85 4.51
CA ARG A 158 -11.68 -15.90 4.91
C ARG A 158 -11.47 -17.00 3.86
N SER A 159 -12.29 -17.03 2.81
CA SER A 159 -12.14 -18.01 1.72
C SER A 159 -11.10 -17.60 0.68
N ILE A 160 -10.64 -16.35 0.71
CA ILE A 160 -9.66 -15.84 -0.24
C ILE A 160 -8.33 -16.58 -0.08
N GLU A 161 -7.77 -16.98 -1.20
CA GLU A 161 -6.50 -17.67 -1.24
C GLU A 161 -5.41 -16.75 -1.80
N TYR A 162 -4.22 -16.84 -1.20
CA TYR A 162 -3.10 -15.98 -1.54
C TYR A 162 -1.91 -16.83 -1.97
N TYR A 163 -1.32 -16.48 -3.10
CA TYR A 163 -0.20 -17.19 -3.69
C TYR A 163 0.91 -16.24 -4.12
N ARG A 164 2.13 -16.77 -4.17
CA ARG A 164 3.30 -16.10 -4.74
C ARG A 164 3.94 -16.98 -5.80
N VAL A 165 4.27 -16.37 -6.93
CA VAL A 165 5.06 -16.96 -8.00
C VAL A 165 6.30 -16.10 -8.20
N LYS A 166 7.48 -16.71 -8.06
CA LYS A 166 8.76 -16.03 -8.23
C LYS A 166 9.41 -16.50 -9.53
N ARG A 167 9.24 -15.77 -10.63
CA ARG A 167 9.96 -15.99 -11.89
C ARG A 167 10.64 -14.69 -12.28
N PHE A 168 11.96 -14.63 -12.18
CA PHE A 168 12.69 -13.37 -12.40
C PHE A 168 12.60 -12.92 -13.87
N PRO A 169 12.30 -11.64 -14.17
CA PRO A 169 12.20 -10.51 -13.23
C PRO A 169 10.81 -10.26 -12.63
N ASN A 170 9.78 -11.01 -13.05
CA ASN A 170 8.37 -10.79 -12.71
C ASN A 170 7.92 -11.58 -11.49
N PHE A 171 7.92 -10.94 -10.32
CA PHE A 171 7.43 -11.57 -9.09
C PHE A 171 5.94 -11.29 -8.93
N SER A 172 5.13 -12.34 -9.01
CA SER A 172 3.68 -12.24 -8.93
C SER A 172 3.17 -12.56 -7.53
N THR A 173 2.27 -11.72 -7.04
CA THR A 173 1.36 -12.01 -5.93
C THR A 173 -0.04 -12.20 -6.52
N ILE A 174 -0.67 -13.32 -6.20
CA ILE A 174 -1.97 -13.71 -6.74
C ILE A 174 -2.95 -13.81 -5.58
N ILE A 175 -4.10 -13.15 -5.71
CA ILE A 175 -5.22 -13.19 -4.78
C ILE A 175 -6.39 -13.82 -5.54
N TYR A 176 -6.80 -15.00 -5.12
CA TYR A 176 -7.86 -15.75 -5.76
C TYR A 176 -9.09 -15.81 -4.86
N ASN A 177 -10.24 -15.39 -5.41
CA ASN A 177 -11.54 -15.55 -4.78
C ASN A 177 -12.23 -16.81 -5.34
N PRO A 178 -12.33 -17.91 -4.57
CA PRO A 178 -12.93 -19.15 -5.05
C PRO A 178 -14.43 -19.04 -5.30
N LYS A 179 -15.13 -18.06 -4.71
CA LYS A 179 -16.60 -17.94 -4.82
C LYS A 179 -17.03 -17.43 -6.19
N ASN A 180 -16.23 -16.56 -6.81
CA ASN A 180 -16.55 -15.91 -8.07
C ASN A 180 -15.44 -16.05 -9.12
N GLN A 181 -14.42 -16.86 -8.83
CA GLN A 181 -13.29 -17.16 -9.71
C GLN A 181 -12.45 -15.95 -10.10
N MET A 182 -12.60 -14.83 -9.38
CA MET A 182 -11.85 -13.62 -9.64
C MET A 182 -10.41 -13.77 -9.15
N VAL A 183 -9.49 -13.28 -9.97
CA VAL A 183 -8.06 -13.18 -9.65
C VAL A 183 -7.65 -11.71 -9.68
N TYR A 184 -6.97 -11.29 -8.63
CA TYR A 184 -6.21 -10.04 -8.60
C TYR A 184 -4.73 -10.38 -8.55
N GLN A 185 -3.97 -9.96 -9.56
CA GLN A 185 -2.55 -10.27 -9.66
C GLN A 185 -1.72 -8.99 -9.67
N PHE A 186 -0.74 -8.95 -8.78
CA PHE A 186 0.22 -7.86 -8.63
C PHE A 186 1.59 -8.36 -9.05
N VAL A 187 2.22 -7.67 -10.02
CA VAL A 187 3.51 -8.08 -10.58
C VAL A 187 4.55 -7.02 -10.27
N GLU A 188 5.52 -7.37 -9.45
CA GLU A 188 6.68 -6.54 -9.13
C GLU A 188 7.86 -6.93 -10.02
N VAL A 189 8.37 -5.97 -10.80
CA VAL A 189 9.60 -6.19 -11.60
C VAL A 189 10.85 -5.97 -10.75
N LYS A 190 11.65 -7.02 -10.61
CA LYS A 190 12.92 -7.02 -9.84
C LYS A 190 14.13 -6.68 -10.73
N LYS A 191 15.20 -6.21 -10.08
CA LYS A 191 16.54 -6.00 -10.66
C LYS A 191 17.50 -7.08 -10.16
#